data_AF-A0A7V3FA90-F1
#
_entry.id   AF-A0A7V3FA90-F1
#
_cell.length_a   1.000
_cell.length_b   1.000
_cell.length_c   1.000
_cell.angle_alpha   90.00
_cell.angle_beta   90.00
_cell.angle_gamma   90.00
#
_symmetry.space_group_name_H-M   'P 1'
#
loop_
_entity.id
_entity.type
_entity.pdbx_description
1 polymer ?
#
loop_
_entity_poly.entity_id
_entity_poly.type
_entity_poly.pdbx_seq_one_letter_code
_entity_poly.pdbx_strand_id
1 'polypeptide(L)'
;MRHMMSALLICLIAAGIVWVNPTQATVPDAVRQALQERFRLSRVAVDSALVEGRVFNPGTIFILQADGIPAKRFRVVQHLPKLPRFHVRDYAPVTIAADGRLTTAPADFTLPKGTRLVVLDLKVKADRVHLLTHTLEPVRLADGKAVYGCTEFIFPVDPGAPEQGGPFAIQDRIEQWLAVASAQ
;
A
#
# COMPACT_ATOMS: atom_id res chain seq x y z
N MET A 1 -34.16 -1.56 -74.91
CA MET A 1 -32.88 -2.25 -74.68
C MET A 1 -32.59 -2.15 -73.17
N ARG A 2 -33.12 -2.97 -72.26
CA ARG A 2 -33.04 -4.44 -72.08
C ARG A 2 -31.60 -4.97 -72.10
N HIS A 3 -30.95 -4.98 -70.92
CA HIS A 3 -30.03 -5.98 -70.35
C HIS A 3 -29.90 -5.61 -68.84
N MET A 4 -30.55 -6.29 -67.89
CA MET A 4 -30.18 -7.53 -67.19
C MET A 4 -28.92 -7.46 -66.30
N MET A 5 -29.16 -7.71 -65.00
CA MET A 5 -28.35 -8.46 -64.02
C MET A 5 -27.01 -7.85 -63.57
N SER A 6 -26.90 -7.35 -62.34
CA SER A 6 -26.71 -8.09 -61.07
C SER A 6 -25.33 -8.75 -60.95
N ALA A 7 -24.43 -8.12 -60.17
CA ALA A 7 -23.42 -8.83 -59.41
C ALA A 7 -22.91 -7.94 -58.24
N LEU A 8 -23.21 -8.43 -57.04
CA LEU A 8 -22.62 -8.12 -55.75
C LEU A 8 -21.08 -8.06 -55.84
N LEU A 9 -20.44 -7.05 -55.25
CA LEU A 9 -19.18 -7.28 -54.53
C LEU A 9 -19.00 -6.24 -53.41
N ILE A 10 -19.30 -6.70 -52.20
CA ILE A 10 -19.05 -6.04 -50.93
C ILE A 10 -17.56 -6.26 -50.60
N CYS A 11 -16.74 -5.21 -50.59
CA CYS A 11 -15.43 -5.23 -49.95
C CYS A 11 -15.48 -4.43 -48.66
N LEU A 12 -15.89 -5.13 -47.58
CA LEU A 12 -15.68 -4.74 -46.20
C LEU A 12 -14.17 -4.77 -45.91
N ILE A 13 -13.53 -3.60 -45.89
CA ILE A 13 -12.20 -3.46 -45.28
C ILE A 13 -12.43 -3.38 -43.77
N ALA A 14 -12.51 -4.55 -43.13
CA ALA A 14 -12.34 -4.67 -41.70
C ALA A 14 -10.86 -4.44 -41.40
N ALA A 15 -10.46 -3.18 -41.24
CA ALA A 15 -9.18 -2.85 -40.63
C ALA A 15 -9.22 -3.38 -39.19
N GLY A 16 -8.58 -4.52 -38.99
CA GLY A 16 -8.38 -5.14 -37.69
C GLY A 16 -7.61 -4.18 -36.80
N ILE A 17 -8.32 -3.41 -36.00
CA ILE A 17 -7.79 -2.89 -34.75
C ILE A 17 -7.60 -4.14 -33.90
N VAL A 18 -6.40 -4.73 -33.95
CA VAL A 18 -5.96 -5.64 -32.90
C VAL A 18 -6.01 -4.80 -31.64
N TRP A 19 -7.08 -4.99 -30.86
CA TRP A 19 -7.10 -4.58 -29.48
C TRP A 19 -5.96 -5.35 -28.84
N VAL A 20 -4.81 -4.70 -28.74
CA VAL A 20 -3.76 -5.11 -27.83
C VAL A 20 -4.43 -5.02 -26.47
N ASN A 21 -4.93 -6.16 -25.98
CA ASN A 21 -5.25 -6.29 -24.58
C ASN A 21 -4.00 -5.81 -23.86
N PRO A 22 -4.05 -4.72 -23.06
CA PRO A 22 -2.92 -4.38 -22.23
C PRO A 22 -2.69 -5.62 -21.39
N THR A 23 -1.61 -6.31 -21.69
CA THR A 23 -1.13 -7.43 -20.89
C THR A 23 -1.05 -6.84 -19.50
N GLN A 24 -1.90 -7.30 -18.58
CA GLN A 24 -1.80 -6.88 -17.19
C GLN A 24 -0.36 -7.15 -16.80
N ALA A 25 0.41 -6.08 -16.61
CA ALA A 25 1.79 -6.21 -16.20
C ALA A 25 1.76 -6.85 -14.82
N THR A 26 2.06 -8.14 -14.78
CA THR A 26 2.18 -8.87 -13.53
C THR A 26 3.47 -8.40 -12.89
N VAL A 27 3.41 -7.88 -11.65
CA VAL A 27 4.64 -7.64 -10.87
C VAL A 27 5.40 -8.96 -10.80
N PRO A 28 6.71 -8.98 -11.13
CA PRO A 28 7.50 -10.19 -10.98
C PRO A 28 7.39 -10.73 -9.55
N ASP A 29 7.14 -12.02 -9.38
CA ASP A 29 7.02 -12.64 -8.05
C ASP A 29 8.27 -12.39 -7.18
N ALA A 30 9.44 -12.23 -7.81
CA ALA A 30 10.67 -11.85 -7.15
C ALA A 30 10.58 -10.50 -6.41
N VAL A 31 9.86 -9.51 -6.96
CA VAL A 31 9.68 -8.21 -6.29
C VAL A 31 8.78 -8.34 -5.08
N ARG A 32 7.68 -9.08 -5.22
CA ARG A 32 6.80 -9.39 -4.10
C ARG A 32 7.56 -10.10 -2.98
N GLN A 33 8.35 -11.11 -3.32
CA GLN A 33 9.12 -11.89 -2.36
C GLN A 33 10.18 -11.01 -1.66
N ALA A 34 10.96 -10.23 -2.40
CA ALA A 34 11.98 -9.35 -1.84
C ALA A 34 11.37 -8.35 -0.83
N LEU A 35 10.24 -7.73 -1.16
CA LEU A 35 9.55 -6.80 -0.27
C LEU A 35 8.98 -7.52 0.98
N GLN A 36 8.47 -8.74 0.82
CA GLN A 36 7.96 -9.54 1.95
C GLN A 36 9.09 -10.01 2.89
N GLU A 37 10.26 -10.34 2.35
CA GLU A 37 11.45 -10.70 3.13
C GLU A 37 12.01 -9.49 3.89
N ARG A 38 12.03 -8.32 3.23
CA ARG A 38 12.52 -7.06 3.79
C ARG A 38 11.58 -6.45 4.83
N PHE A 39 10.26 -6.48 4.58
CA PHE A 39 9.24 -5.80 5.40
C PHE A 39 8.38 -6.82 6.14
N ARG A 40 8.98 -7.41 7.18
CA ARG A 40 8.34 -8.43 8.01
C ARG A 40 7.14 -7.84 8.76
N LEU A 41 6.01 -8.55 8.68
CA LEU A 41 4.78 -8.15 9.35
C LEU A 41 4.91 -8.28 10.87
N SER A 42 4.30 -7.32 11.56
CA SER A 42 4.15 -7.27 13.01
C SER A 42 2.93 -8.05 13.48
N ARG A 43 2.83 -8.24 14.80
CA ARG A 43 1.67 -8.78 15.49
C ARG A 43 1.25 -7.85 16.63
N VAL A 44 -0.03 -7.54 16.66
CA VAL A 44 -0.65 -6.61 17.62
C VAL A 44 -1.73 -7.32 18.43
N ALA A 45 -1.84 -6.94 19.70
CA ALA A 45 -2.88 -7.42 20.60
C ALA A 45 -4.20 -6.74 20.25
N VAL A 46 -5.25 -7.53 20.08
CA VAL A 46 -6.60 -7.06 19.69
C VAL A 46 -7.72 -7.60 20.59
N ASP A 47 -7.38 -8.46 21.56
CA ASP A 47 -8.37 -9.24 22.31
C ASP A 47 -8.84 -8.56 23.62
N SER A 48 -8.28 -7.41 23.97
CA SER A 48 -8.61 -6.68 25.21
C SER A 48 -8.50 -5.18 25.02
N ALA A 49 -9.52 -4.43 25.44
CA ALA A 49 -9.55 -2.97 25.39
C ALA A 49 -8.41 -2.30 26.19
N LEU A 50 -7.83 -3.00 27.18
CA LEU A 50 -6.71 -2.48 27.98
C LEU A 50 -5.37 -2.52 27.24
N VAL A 51 -5.23 -3.38 26.24
CA VAL A 51 -3.98 -3.59 25.47
C VAL A 51 -4.20 -3.52 23.97
N GLU A 52 -5.37 -3.06 23.53
CA GLU A 52 -5.75 -2.99 22.12
C GLU A 52 -4.76 -2.11 21.35
N GLY A 53 -4.23 -2.66 20.25
CA GLY A 53 -3.22 -2.01 19.42
C GLY A 53 -1.79 -2.15 19.96
N ARG A 54 -1.55 -2.77 21.11
CA ARG A 54 -0.18 -2.97 21.59
C ARG A 54 0.55 -3.98 20.69
N VAL A 55 1.73 -3.60 20.20
CA VAL A 55 2.62 -4.49 19.45
C VAL A 55 3.32 -5.45 20.40
N PHE A 56 3.26 -6.76 20.12
CA PHE A 56 4.00 -7.78 20.89
C PHE A 56 5.05 -8.52 20.06
N ASN A 57 4.96 -8.44 18.72
CA ASN A 57 6.05 -8.78 17.83
C ASN A 57 6.15 -7.66 16.78
N PRO A 58 7.22 -6.86 16.76
CA PRO A 58 7.27 -5.68 15.91
C PRO A 58 7.55 -5.98 14.43
N GLY A 59 8.05 -7.16 14.06
CA GLY A 59 8.51 -7.40 12.69
C GLY A 59 9.57 -6.38 12.26
N THR A 60 9.42 -5.78 11.09
CA THR A 60 10.25 -4.66 10.65
C THR A 60 9.77 -3.36 11.31
N ILE A 61 10.69 -2.66 11.97
CA ILE A 61 10.46 -1.33 12.54
C ILE A 61 10.94 -0.29 11.56
N PHE A 62 10.11 0.71 11.31
CA PHE A 62 10.42 1.89 10.54
C PHE A 62 10.49 3.13 11.42
N ILE A 63 11.31 4.09 11.04
CA ILE A 63 11.33 5.45 11.57
C ILE A 63 10.82 6.36 10.46
N LEU A 64 9.70 7.02 10.73
CA LEU A 64 9.09 7.97 9.80
C LEU A 64 10.04 9.14 9.53
N GLN A 65 10.30 9.44 8.25
CA GLN A 65 11.26 10.48 7.86
C GLN A 65 10.64 11.86 7.60
N ALA A 66 9.31 11.96 7.63
CA ALA A 66 8.57 13.19 7.37
C ALA A 66 7.64 13.56 8.53
N ASP A 67 7.43 14.86 8.71
CA ASP A 67 6.44 15.41 9.64
C ASP A 67 5.06 15.50 9.01
N GLY A 68 4.03 15.56 9.87
CA GLY A 68 2.67 15.86 9.44
C GLY A 68 1.95 14.72 8.71
N ILE A 69 2.43 13.48 8.83
CA ILE A 69 1.86 12.35 8.10
C ILE A 69 0.51 11.96 8.70
N PRO A 70 -0.58 11.94 7.92
CA PRO A 70 -1.91 11.68 8.45
C PRO A 70 -2.03 10.25 8.98
N ALA A 71 -2.79 10.09 10.05
CA ALA A 71 -3.11 8.80 10.66
C ALA A 71 -4.57 8.78 11.16
N LYS A 72 -5.16 7.58 11.21
CA LYS A 72 -6.42 7.34 11.92
C LYS A 72 -6.17 6.53 13.18
N ARG A 73 -7.07 6.63 14.16
CA ARG A 73 -6.99 5.81 15.36
C ARG A 73 -7.14 4.33 15.01
N PHE A 74 -6.25 3.49 15.52
CA PHE A 74 -6.37 2.03 15.40
C PHE A 74 -7.71 1.59 15.99
N ARG A 75 -8.50 0.90 15.17
CA ARG A 75 -9.76 0.29 15.53
C ARG A 75 -9.92 -1.00 14.75
N VAL A 76 -10.19 -2.09 15.44
CA VAL A 76 -10.44 -3.38 14.79
C VAL A 76 -11.93 -3.64 14.66
N VAL A 77 -12.32 -4.24 13.54
CA VAL A 77 -13.57 -4.99 13.44
C VAL A 77 -13.18 -6.46 13.54
N GLN A 78 -13.54 -7.08 14.66
CA GLN A 78 -13.34 -8.52 14.83
C GLN A 78 -14.39 -9.24 13.98
N HIS A 79 -13.97 -9.82 12.85
CA HIS A 79 -14.87 -10.67 12.07
C HIS A 79 -14.75 -12.11 12.58
N LEU A 80 -15.69 -12.47 13.47
CA LEU A 80 -15.90 -13.79 14.08
C LEU A 80 -14.78 -14.28 15.02
N PRO A 81 -15.13 -14.80 16.21
CA PRO A 81 -14.16 -15.34 17.18
C PRO A 81 -13.40 -16.60 16.70
N LYS A 82 -13.72 -17.13 15.51
CA LYS A 82 -13.09 -18.34 14.93
C LYS A 82 -12.06 -18.04 13.84
N LEU A 83 -11.81 -16.77 13.49
CA LEU A 83 -10.84 -16.40 12.46
C LEU A 83 -9.75 -15.49 13.07
N PRO A 84 -8.46 -15.87 12.98
CA PRO A 84 -7.37 -15.14 13.65
C PRO A 84 -7.00 -13.81 12.95
N ARG A 85 -7.74 -13.39 11.93
CA ARG A 85 -7.44 -12.19 11.13
C ARG A 85 -8.41 -11.08 11.51
N PHE A 86 -7.90 -10.05 12.19
CA PHE A 86 -8.64 -8.82 12.41
C PHE A 86 -8.55 -7.92 11.18
N HIS A 87 -9.57 -7.11 10.96
CA HIS A 87 -9.54 -6.05 9.95
C HIS A 87 -9.39 -4.70 10.65
N VAL A 88 -8.36 -3.94 10.26
CA VAL A 88 -8.25 -2.53 10.65
C VAL A 88 -9.32 -1.77 9.90
N ARG A 89 -10.25 -1.16 10.64
CA ARG A 89 -11.39 -0.45 10.07
C ARG A 89 -10.99 0.87 9.43
N ASP A 90 -10.13 1.59 10.15
CA ASP A 90 -9.83 2.99 9.91
C ASP A 90 -8.32 3.16 9.72
N TYR A 91 -7.88 3.60 8.54
CA TYR A 91 -6.51 4.04 8.26
C TYR A 91 -6.54 5.29 7.38
N ALA A 92 -5.46 6.08 7.43
CA ALA A 92 -5.27 7.23 6.56
C ALA A 92 -4.39 6.84 5.35
N PRO A 93 -4.93 6.83 4.12
CA PRO A 93 -4.12 6.58 2.94
C PRO A 93 -3.25 7.79 2.59
N VAL A 94 -1.99 7.51 2.30
CA VAL A 94 -0.94 8.46 1.90
C VAL A 94 -0.32 7.93 0.62
N THR A 95 -0.61 8.58 -0.50
CA THR A 95 0.05 8.26 -1.77
C THR A 95 1.29 9.10 -1.91
N ILE A 96 2.43 8.45 -2.09
CA ILE A 96 3.72 9.09 -2.37
C ILE A 96 3.99 8.87 -3.85
N ALA A 97 3.96 9.90 -4.68
CA ALA A 97 4.30 9.81 -6.10
C ALA A 97 5.80 9.57 -6.33
N ALA A 98 6.19 9.25 -7.57
CA ALA A 98 7.60 8.95 -7.90
C ALA A 98 8.52 10.17 -7.72
N ASP A 99 7.97 11.38 -7.83
CA ASP A 99 8.64 12.66 -7.58
C ASP A 99 8.64 13.08 -6.10
N GLY A 100 8.13 12.22 -5.20
CA GLY A 100 8.02 12.49 -3.77
C GLY A 100 6.82 13.35 -3.37
N ARG A 101 5.92 13.73 -4.29
CA ARG A 101 4.71 14.47 -3.92
C ARG A 101 3.76 13.59 -3.09
N LEU A 102 3.21 14.18 -2.04
CA LEU A 102 2.24 13.55 -1.15
C LEU A 102 0.81 13.91 -1.56
N THR A 103 -0.04 12.89 -1.65
CA THR A 103 -1.50 13.05 -1.69
C THR A 103 -2.11 12.31 -0.51
N THR A 104 -2.90 13.03 0.29
CA THR A 104 -3.42 12.54 1.56
C THR A 104 -4.94 12.59 1.61
N ALA A 105 -5.56 11.62 2.28
CA ALA A 105 -6.98 11.68 2.63
C ALA A 105 -7.19 12.25 4.06
N PRO A 106 -8.44 12.55 4.45
CA PRO A 106 -8.75 12.99 5.81
C PRO A 106 -8.27 12.01 6.89
N ALA A 107 -7.79 12.57 8.00
CA ALA A 107 -7.23 11.85 9.13
C ALA A 107 -7.73 12.40 10.47
N ASP A 108 -7.56 11.59 11.51
CA ASP A 108 -7.91 11.97 12.89
C ASP A 108 -6.80 12.83 13.52
N PHE A 109 -5.53 12.59 13.12
CA PHE A 109 -4.34 13.29 13.61
C PHE A 109 -3.17 13.12 12.64
N THR A 110 -2.05 13.77 12.95
CA THR A 110 -0.79 13.65 12.19
C THR A 110 0.34 13.10 13.04
N LEU A 111 1.23 12.34 12.42
CA LEU A 111 2.42 11.76 13.01
C LEU A 111 3.63 12.67 12.78
N PRO A 112 4.44 12.93 13.81
CA PRO A 112 5.71 13.63 13.65
C PRO A 112 6.79 12.72 13.05
N LYS A 113 7.80 13.33 12.46
CA LYS A 113 9.05 12.68 12.08
C LYS A 113 9.65 11.98 13.30
N GLY A 114 10.28 10.83 13.09
CA GLY A 114 10.84 10.01 14.16
C GLY A 114 9.84 9.04 14.79
N THR A 115 8.55 9.14 14.46
CA THR A 115 7.55 8.14 14.88
C THR A 115 7.97 6.76 14.44
N ARG A 116 8.00 5.81 15.39
CA ARG A 116 8.30 4.40 15.10
C ARG A 116 7.04 3.71 14.63
N LEU A 117 7.14 3.06 13.48
CA LEU A 117 6.05 2.37 12.82
C LEU A 117 6.41 0.90 12.64
N VAL A 118 5.41 0.05 12.63
CA VAL A 118 5.53 -1.37 12.27
C VAL A 118 4.58 -1.72 11.14
N VAL A 119 4.89 -2.77 10.39
CA VAL A 119 4.06 -3.19 9.25
C VAL A 119 2.94 -4.10 9.73
N LEU A 120 1.68 -3.73 9.49
CA LEU A 120 0.54 -4.62 9.72
C LEU A 120 0.24 -5.48 8.50
N ASP A 121 0.32 -4.90 7.31
CA ASP A 121 0.00 -5.57 6.06
C ASP A 121 0.82 -5.00 4.90
N LEU A 122 1.14 -5.85 3.93
CA LEU A 122 1.88 -5.51 2.72
C LEU A 122 1.15 -6.10 1.51
N LYS A 123 0.68 -5.24 0.61
CA LYS A 123 0.05 -5.66 -0.65
C LYS A 123 0.82 -5.12 -1.84
N VAL A 124 1.40 -6.03 -2.62
CA VAL A 124 2.06 -5.71 -3.88
C VAL A 124 1.10 -6.00 -5.03
N LYS A 125 0.74 -4.97 -5.79
CA LYS A 125 -0.12 -5.01 -6.98
C LYS A 125 0.67 -4.56 -8.20
N ALA A 126 0.15 -4.88 -9.39
CA ALA A 126 0.72 -4.52 -10.70
C ALA A 126 1.28 -3.09 -10.80
N ASP A 127 0.55 -2.13 -10.22
CA ASP A 127 0.79 -0.70 -10.39
C ASP A 127 1.10 0.03 -9.08
N ARG A 128 1.23 -0.70 -7.95
CA ARG A 128 1.45 -0.08 -6.64
C ARG A 128 1.84 -1.07 -5.55
N VAL A 129 2.59 -0.57 -4.57
CA VAL A 129 2.82 -1.22 -3.29
C VAL A 129 2.04 -0.49 -2.20
N HIS A 130 1.25 -1.23 -1.43
CA HIS A 130 0.57 -0.75 -0.23
C HIS A 130 1.28 -1.29 1.00
N LEU A 131 1.61 -0.39 1.92
CA LEU A 131 2.20 -0.71 3.22
C LEU A 131 1.29 -0.13 4.31
N LEU A 132 0.49 -1.00 4.93
CA LEU A 132 -0.32 -0.62 6.07
C LEU A 132 0.57 -0.66 7.32
N THR A 133 0.67 0.49 7.98
CA THR A 133 1.54 0.66 9.15
C THR A 133 0.73 0.98 10.39
N HIS A 134 1.35 0.71 11.54
CA HIS A 134 0.82 0.95 12.87
C HIS A 134 1.90 1.56 13.76
N THR A 135 1.53 2.50 14.63
CA THR A 135 2.51 3.09 15.55
C THR A 135 3.00 2.03 16.54
N LEU A 136 4.32 1.92 16.73
CA LEU A 136 4.91 0.95 17.65
C LEU A 136 4.53 1.29 19.10
N GLU A 137 4.65 2.57 19.44
CA GLU A 137 4.18 3.15 20.69
C GLU A 137 2.90 3.98 20.47
N PRO A 138 2.07 4.19 21.50
CA PRO A 138 0.93 5.09 21.39
C PRO A 138 1.40 6.55 21.32
N VAL A 139 0.76 7.31 20.45
CA VAL A 139 0.99 8.75 20.24
C VAL A 139 0.05 9.54 21.16
N ARG A 140 0.58 10.55 21.84
CA ARG A 140 -0.25 11.49 22.63
C ARG A 140 -0.88 12.53 21.72
N LEU A 141 -2.20 12.62 21.78
CA LEU A 141 -2.99 13.63 21.09
C LEU A 141 -3.07 14.92 21.90
N ALA A 142 -3.54 16.00 21.27
CA ALA A 142 -3.75 17.30 21.92
C ALA A 142 -4.75 17.25 23.09
N ASP A 143 -5.69 16.30 23.08
CA ASP A 143 -6.64 16.06 24.18
C ASP A 143 -6.03 15.24 25.34
N GLY A 144 -4.73 14.95 25.29
CA GLY A 144 -4.00 14.18 26.29
C GLY A 144 -4.15 12.67 26.18
N LYS A 145 -5.00 12.16 25.28
CA LYS A 145 -5.19 10.72 25.11
C LYS A 145 -4.03 10.10 24.34
N ALA A 146 -3.57 8.94 24.81
CA ALA A 146 -2.61 8.11 24.09
C ALA A 146 -3.38 7.15 23.17
N VAL A 147 -3.08 7.16 21.88
CA VAL A 147 -3.73 6.30 20.88
C VAL A 147 -2.71 5.64 19.97
N TYR A 148 -3.01 4.45 19.47
CA TYR A 148 -2.26 3.91 18.34
C TYR A 148 -2.80 4.43 17.01
N GLY A 149 -1.89 4.68 16.07
CA GLY A 149 -2.22 5.24 14.76
C GLY A 149 -2.02 4.26 13.61
N CYS A 150 -2.87 4.35 12.59
CA CYS A 150 -2.76 3.60 11.34
C CYS A 150 -2.65 4.53 10.13
N THR A 151 -1.65 4.25 9.30
CA THR A 151 -1.40 4.94 8.03
C THR A 151 -1.13 3.89 6.95
N GLU A 152 -1.79 4.00 5.80
CA GLU A 152 -1.48 3.20 4.63
C GLU A 152 -0.62 4.03 3.68
N PHE A 153 0.64 3.65 3.49
CA PHE A 153 1.50 4.25 2.49
C PHE A 153 1.32 3.52 1.16
N ILE A 154 1.06 4.29 0.09
CA ILE A 154 0.83 3.79 -1.25
C ILE A 154 1.92 4.35 -2.15
N PHE A 155 2.69 3.46 -2.75
CA PHE A 155 3.76 3.78 -3.67
C PHE A 155 3.37 3.28 -5.06
N PRO A 156 2.92 4.17 -5.98
CA PRO A 156 2.68 3.80 -7.36
C PRO A 156 3.95 3.28 -8.01
N VAL A 157 3.80 2.21 -8.79
CA VAL A 157 4.82 1.56 -9.61
C VAL A 157 4.37 1.69 -11.06
N ASP A 158 5.26 2.14 -11.93
CA ASP A 158 4.98 2.18 -13.37
C ASP A 158 5.24 0.78 -13.96
N PRO A 159 4.20 0.08 -14.43
CA PRO A 159 4.36 -1.25 -15.02
C PRO A 159 5.08 -1.26 -16.37
N GLY A 160 5.15 -0.12 -17.07
CA GLY A 160 5.76 0.03 -18.39
C GLY A 160 7.15 0.64 -18.36
N ALA A 161 7.55 1.24 -17.24
CA ALA A 161 8.94 1.63 -17.04
C ALA A 161 9.76 0.35 -16.84
N PRO A 162 10.85 0.11 -17.60
CA PRO A 162 11.84 -0.85 -17.16
C PRO A 162 12.25 -0.40 -15.77
N GLU A 163 12.01 -1.21 -14.73
CA GLU A 163 12.41 -0.89 -13.37
C GLU A 163 13.92 -0.57 -13.42
N GLN A 164 14.29 0.71 -13.50
CA GLN A 164 15.68 1.14 -13.42
C GLN A 164 16.08 0.87 -11.97
N GLY A 165 16.47 -0.37 -11.69
CA GLY A 165 16.87 -0.86 -10.35
C GLY A 165 16.10 -2.07 -9.80
N GLY A 166 15.08 -2.60 -10.49
CA GLY A 166 14.39 -3.80 -10.01
C GLY A 166 13.63 -3.61 -8.67
N PRO A 167 13.45 -4.67 -7.86
CA PRO A 167 12.84 -4.57 -6.52
C PRO A 167 13.55 -3.62 -5.56
N PHE A 168 14.84 -3.36 -5.79
CA PHE A 168 15.63 -2.46 -4.95
C PHE A 168 15.19 -1.01 -5.12
N ALA A 169 14.76 -0.59 -6.32
CA ALA A 169 14.32 0.79 -6.55
C ALA A 169 13.05 1.15 -5.74
N ILE A 170 12.07 0.24 -5.70
CA ILE A 170 10.86 0.44 -4.90
C ILE A 170 11.16 0.33 -3.40
N GLN A 171 12.07 -0.56 -3.00
CA GLN A 171 12.53 -0.66 -1.62
C GLN A 171 13.20 0.64 -1.16
N ASP A 172 14.15 1.16 -1.94
CA ASP A 172 14.88 2.40 -1.62
C ASP A 172 13.92 3.58 -1.49
N ARG A 173 12.93 3.67 -2.38
CA ARG A 173 11.89 4.71 -2.30
C ARG A 173 11.00 4.58 -1.07
N ILE A 174 10.67 3.35 -0.65
CA ILE A 174 9.98 3.13 0.62
C ILE A 174 10.86 3.61 1.78
N GLU A 175 12.14 3.25 1.77
CA GLU A 175 13.08 3.55 2.85
C GLU A 175 13.47 5.04 2.96
N GLN A 176 13.33 5.81 1.88
CA GLN A 176 13.43 7.27 1.92
C GLN A 176 12.37 7.93 2.82
N TRP A 177 11.19 7.33 2.91
CA TRP A 177 10.09 7.82 3.74
C TRP A 177 10.00 7.09 5.09
N LEU A 178 10.44 5.84 5.11
CA LEU A 178 10.32 4.90 6.21
C LEU A 178 11.66 4.20 6.43
N ALA A 179 12.59 4.86 7.12
CA ALA A 179 13.92 4.29 7.33
C ALA A 179 13.84 3.05 8.22
N VAL A 180 14.42 1.93 7.80
CA VAL A 180 14.43 0.71 8.63
C VAL A 180 15.31 0.91 9.86
N ALA A 181 14.76 0.64 11.03
CA ALA A 181 15.50 0.59 12.28
C ALA A 181 15.90 -0.84 12.62
N SER A 182 17.08 -0.99 13.22
CA SER A 182 17.45 -2.21 13.92
C SER A 182 16.51 -2.42 15.11
N ALA A 183 16.08 -3.67 15.35
CA ALA A 183 15.37 -4.01 16.58
C ALA A 183 16.34 -3.79 17.77
N GLN A 184 16.07 -2.76 18.58
CA GLN A 184 16.70 -2.54 19.87
C GLN A 184 15.75 -3.03 20.96
#